data_AF-A0A336MYW8-F1
#
_entry.id   AF-A0A336MYW8-F1
#
_cell.length_a   1.000
_cell.length_b   1.000
_cell.length_c   1.000
_cell.angle_alpha   90.00
_cell.angle_beta   90.00
_cell.angle_gamma   90.00
#
_symmetry.space_group_name_H-M   'P 1'
#
loop_
_entity.id
_entity.type
_entity.pdbx_description
1 polymer ?
#
loop_
_entity_poly.entity_id
_entity_poly.type
_entity_poly.pdbx_seq_one_letter_code
_entity_poly.pdbx_strand_id
1 'polypeptide(L)'
;MLKHKRKPWKKNLYENQGYEDNYTDPSFLKELATNKDLKIFTYIEAVRGASRLVFQGSCVTFFLIIFYYLYDNRVSPQAVFLYSSIATVFGYLCYIGKKINLSTCIENSRTGICVLVFGYIFSPLLHTLTDTISLNAAIFGAICLASRLSSSFHAFVLLTMSSEFFALGPILVERIWTPYLVIPAGIVCSYFLYQISTPILVTYLWFLIFLNIVCPYIFWKQQENKKTIFGPWDEAIVDEIDVNKDEKRLN
;
A
#
# COMPACT_ATOMS: atom_id res chain seq x y z
N MET A 1 55.58 -17.46 -16.64
CA MET A 1 54.65 -16.32 -16.50
C MET A 1 54.86 -15.36 -17.67
N LEU A 2 54.01 -15.41 -18.71
CA LEU A 2 54.11 -14.51 -19.86
C LEU A 2 53.51 -13.15 -19.48
N LYS A 3 54.36 -12.13 -19.31
CA LYS A 3 53.92 -10.73 -19.12
C LYS A 3 53.37 -10.19 -20.44
N HIS A 4 52.06 -9.98 -20.55
CA HIS A 4 51.51 -9.20 -21.66
C HIS A 4 52.03 -7.76 -21.59
N LYS A 5 52.86 -7.36 -22.57
CA LYS A 5 53.25 -5.96 -22.77
C LYS A 5 51.99 -5.15 -23.10
N ARG A 6 51.61 -4.22 -22.22
CA ARG A 6 50.54 -3.26 -22.49
C ARG A 6 50.99 -2.28 -23.57
N LYS A 7 50.13 -2.03 -24.56
CA LYS A 7 50.39 -1.00 -25.58
C LYS A 7 50.49 0.38 -24.92
N PRO A 8 51.39 1.27 -25.38
CA PRO A 8 51.49 2.63 -24.85
C PRO A 8 50.20 3.41 -25.13
N TRP A 9 49.81 4.27 -24.19
CA TRP A 9 48.66 5.14 -24.33
C TRP A 9 48.87 6.12 -25.49
N LYS A 10 47.84 6.33 -26.31
CA LYS A 10 47.82 7.30 -27.41
C LYS A 10 46.53 8.11 -27.32
N LYS A 11 46.63 9.44 -27.37
CA LYS A 11 45.47 10.32 -27.44
C LYS A 11 44.86 10.20 -28.84
N ASN A 12 43.67 9.62 -28.95
CA ASN A 12 43.06 9.37 -30.23
C ASN A 12 41.68 10.01 -30.32
N LEU A 13 41.57 11.14 -31.01
CA LEU A 13 40.34 11.92 -31.12
C LEU A 13 39.76 11.93 -32.54
N TYR A 14 40.59 11.76 -33.59
CA TYR A 14 40.18 11.90 -35.00
C TYR A 14 40.81 10.85 -35.96
N GLU A 15 41.46 9.80 -35.46
CA GLU A 15 42.02 8.75 -36.33
C GLU A 15 40.91 7.81 -36.80
N ASN A 16 40.81 7.61 -38.12
CA ASN A 16 39.82 6.73 -38.73
C ASN A 16 40.17 5.27 -38.40
N GLN A 17 39.25 4.57 -37.74
CA GLN A 17 39.43 3.19 -37.28
C GLN A 17 38.95 2.14 -38.30
N GLY A 18 38.56 2.56 -39.50
CA GLY A 18 38.09 1.69 -40.57
C GLY A 18 36.63 1.23 -40.43
N TYR A 19 35.90 1.84 -39.50
CA TYR A 19 34.47 1.63 -39.28
C TYR A 19 33.75 2.95 -39.54
N GLU A 20 32.52 2.88 -40.03
CA GLU A 20 31.67 4.06 -40.15
C GLU A 20 31.40 4.67 -38.77
N ASP A 21 31.18 5.98 -38.71
CA ASP A 21 30.97 6.71 -37.45
C ASP A 21 29.75 6.22 -36.65
N ASN A 22 28.82 5.52 -37.31
CA ASN A 22 27.62 4.89 -36.73
C ASN A 22 27.78 3.38 -36.47
N TYR A 23 28.96 2.80 -36.72
CA TYR A 23 29.18 1.37 -36.55
C TYR A 23 29.08 0.98 -35.09
N THR A 24 28.21 0.01 -34.81
CA THR A 24 28.03 -0.59 -33.50
C THR A 24 28.24 -2.09 -33.65
N ASP A 25 29.04 -2.69 -32.76
CA ASP A 25 29.34 -4.11 -32.83
C ASP A 25 28.06 -4.95 -32.63
N PRO A 26 27.84 -6.06 -33.38
CA PRO A 26 26.65 -6.90 -33.22
C PRO A 26 26.47 -7.46 -31.80
N SER A 27 27.54 -7.58 -31.02
CA SER A 27 27.48 -8.00 -29.61
C SER A 27 27.02 -6.90 -28.65
N PHE A 28 26.99 -5.64 -29.07
CA PHE A 28 26.68 -4.48 -28.22
C PHE A 28 25.30 -4.59 -27.55
N LEU A 29 24.27 -5.02 -28.29
CA LEU A 29 22.91 -5.18 -27.77
C LEU A 29 22.65 -6.56 -27.18
N LYS A 30 23.61 -7.49 -27.25
CA LYS A 30 23.44 -8.87 -26.79
C LYS A 30 23.21 -8.97 -25.27
N GLU A 31 23.68 -7.97 -24.53
CA GLU A 31 23.52 -7.88 -23.07
C GLU A 31 22.36 -6.96 -22.64
N LEU A 32 21.60 -6.41 -23.59
CA LEU A 32 20.46 -5.56 -23.29
C LEU A 32 19.33 -6.40 -22.67
N ALA A 33 19.17 -6.31 -21.35
CA ALA A 33 18.11 -6.99 -20.62
C ALA A 33 16.93 -6.03 -20.39
N THR A 34 15.79 -6.29 -21.03
CA THR A 34 14.54 -5.58 -20.75
C THR A 34 13.99 -6.02 -19.40
N ASN A 35 13.87 -5.09 -18.46
CA ASN A 35 13.12 -5.23 -17.20
C ASN A 35 13.41 -6.51 -16.40
N LYS A 36 14.69 -6.67 -16.01
CA LYS A 36 15.27 -7.86 -15.35
C LYS A 36 14.53 -8.34 -14.08
N ASP A 37 13.79 -7.45 -13.41
CA ASP A 37 13.07 -7.74 -12.16
C ASP A 37 11.53 -7.68 -12.30
N LEU A 38 10.98 -7.82 -13.51
CA LEU A 38 9.53 -7.77 -13.73
C LEU A 38 8.81 -8.96 -13.07
N LYS A 39 8.12 -8.70 -11.96
CA LYS A 39 7.20 -9.66 -11.33
C LYS A 39 5.83 -9.57 -11.99
N ILE A 40 5.44 -10.62 -12.71
CA ILE A 40 4.09 -10.75 -13.29
C ILE A 40 3.19 -11.34 -12.22
N PHE A 41 2.07 -10.67 -11.92
CA PHE A 41 1.10 -11.16 -10.95
C PHE A 41 -0.05 -11.83 -11.69
N THR A 42 -0.52 -12.95 -11.16
CA THR A 42 -1.77 -13.55 -11.63
C THR A 42 -2.97 -12.69 -11.19
N TYR A 43 -4.09 -12.83 -11.90
CA TYR A 43 -5.32 -12.12 -11.53
C TYR A 43 -5.74 -12.38 -10.08
N ILE A 44 -5.62 -13.62 -9.60
CA ILE A 44 -5.99 -14.00 -8.23
C ILE A 44 -5.07 -13.32 -7.20
N GLU A 45 -3.78 -13.22 -7.47
CA GLU A 45 -2.84 -12.49 -6.61
C GLU A 45 -3.14 -10.99 -6.58
N ALA A 46 -3.51 -10.41 -7.73
CA ALA A 46 -3.95 -9.02 -7.80
C ALA A 46 -5.22 -8.77 -6.98
N VAL A 47 -6.22 -9.67 -7.05
CA VAL A 47 -7.43 -9.62 -6.22
C VAL A 47 -7.07 -9.76 -4.73
N ARG A 48 -6.17 -10.68 -4.38
CA ARG A 48 -5.70 -10.83 -2.99
C ARG A 48 -4.98 -9.58 -2.50
N GLY A 49 -4.22 -8.89 -3.35
CA GLY A 49 -3.63 -7.59 -3.04
C GLY A 49 -4.69 -6.52 -2.82
N ALA A 50 -5.64 -6.38 -3.75
CA ALA A 50 -6.72 -5.40 -3.68
C ALA A 50 -7.65 -5.60 -2.47
N SER A 51 -7.82 -6.84 -2.01
CA SER A 51 -8.63 -7.16 -0.84
C SER A 51 -8.14 -6.44 0.43
N ARG A 52 -6.83 -6.16 0.56
CA ARG A 52 -6.27 -5.32 1.64
C ARG A 52 -6.80 -3.90 1.61
N LEU A 53 -6.80 -3.30 0.41
CA LEU A 53 -7.30 -1.94 0.21
C LEU A 53 -8.79 -1.86 0.53
N VAL A 54 -9.56 -2.87 0.08
CA VAL A 54 -10.99 -2.96 0.33
C VAL A 54 -11.27 -3.06 1.83
N PHE A 55 -10.54 -3.90 2.56
CA PHE A 55 -10.68 -4.01 4.00
C PHE A 55 -10.49 -2.67 4.70
N GLN A 56 -9.44 -1.93 4.34
CA GLN A 56 -9.20 -0.61 4.92
C GLN A 56 -10.30 0.40 4.54
N GLY A 57 -10.83 0.32 3.32
CA GLY A 57 -12.01 1.09 2.92
C GLY A 57 -13.25 0.78 3.76
N SER A 58 -13.47 -0.50 4.11
CA SER A 58 -14.54 -0.91 5.03
C SER A 58 -14.32 -0.37 6.45
N CYS A 59 -13.07 -0.38 6.95
CA CYS A 59 -12.74 0.22 8.25
C CYS A 59 -13.06 1.73 8.28
N VAL A 60 -12.68 2.47 7.24
CA VAL A 60 -13.00 3.90 7.10
C VAL A 60 -14.52 4.12 7.05
N THR A 61 -15.22 3.29 6.27
CA THR A 61 -16.68 3.36 6.15
C THR A 61 -17.36 3.12 7.50
N PHE A 62 -16.89 2.11 8.25
CA PHE A 62 -17.41 1.81 9.58
C PHE A 62 -17.16 2.95 10.57
N PHE A 63 -15.98 3.58 10.54
CA PHE A 63 -15.70 4.78 11.32
C PHE A 63 -16.68 5.92 11.00
N LEU A 64 -17.00 6.15 9.73
CA LEU A 64 -17.99 7.16 9.31
C LEU A 64 -19.42 6.81 9.74
N ILE A 65 -19.78 5.53 9.76
CA ILE A 65 -21.06 5.05 10.29
C ILE A 65 -21.18 5.36 11.79
N ILE A 66 -20.11 5.13 12.56
CA ILE A 66 -20.09 5.47 14.00
C ILE A 66 -20.24 6.98 14.20
N PHE A 67 -19.51 7.78 13.43
CA PHE A 67 -19.67 9.24 13.43
C PHE A 67 -21.13 9.63 13.15
N TYR A 68 -21.75 9.06 12.12
CA TYR A 68 -23.14 9.36 11.77
C TYR A 68 -24.11 9.03 12.91
N TYR A 69 -23.96 7.86 13.53
CA TYR A 69 -24.81 7.46 14.66
C TYR A 69 -24.60 8.31 15.92
N LEU A 70 -23.38 8.78 16.17
CA LEU A 70 -23.08 9.74 17.24
C LEU A 70 -23.68 11.12 16.92
N TYR A 71 -23.60 11.57 15.65
CA TYR A 71 -24.14 12.85 15.20
C TYR A 71 -25.67 12.90 15.29
N ASP A 72 -26.36 11.81 14.91
CA ASP A 72 -27.82 11.68 14.99
C ASP A 72 -28.32 11.27 16.40
N ASN A 73 -27.43 11.22 17.40
CA ASN A 73 -27.71 10.81 18.78
C ASN A 73 -28.43 9.45 18.93
N ARG A 74 -28.26 8.54 17.97
CA ARG A 74 -28.86 7.20 18.02
C ARG A 74 -28.13 6.24 18.94
N VAL A 75 -26.85 6.50 19.19
CA VAL A 75 -26.00 5.67 20.05
C VAL A 75 -25.39 6.55 21.13
N SER A 76 -25.49 6.08 22.38
CA SER A 76 -24.85 6.71 23.52
C SER A 76 -23.32 6.67 23.37
N PRO A 77 -22.60 7.80 23.56
CA PRO A 77 -21.15 7.81 23.48
C PRO A 77 -20.48 6.95 24.54
N GLN A 78 -21.11 6.77 25.71
CA GLN A 78 -20.62 5.84 26.74
C GLN A 78 -20.59 4.40 26.22
N ALA A 79 -21.62 3.99 25.48
CA ALA A 79 -21.68 2.66 24.88
C ALA A 79 -20.59 2.49 23.81
N VAL A 80 -20.41 3.47 22.92
CA VAL A 80 -19.34 3.44 21.91
C VAL A 80 -17.97 3.30 22.56
N PHE A 81 -17.70 4.09 23.59
CA PHE A 81 -16.43 4.06 24.33
C PHE A 81 -16.21 2.72 25.05
N LEU A 82 -17.26 2.12 25.62
CA LEU A 82 -17.15 0.81 26.25
C LEU A 82 -16.84 -0.27 25.22
N TYR A 83 -17.55 -0.30 24.09
CA TYR A 83 -17.31 -1.27 23.03
C TYR A 83 -15.93 -1.09 22.39
N SER A 84 -15.44 0.14 22.24
CA SER A 84 -14.09 0.43 21.73
C SER A 84 -13.00 -0.05 22.69
N SER A 85 -13.20 0.18 23.99
CA SER A 85 -12.31 -0.30 25.03
C SER A 85 -12.21 -1.83 25.02
N ILE A 86 -13.35 -2.52 24.93
CA ILE A 86 -13.40 -3.99 24.82
C ILE A 86 -12.72 -4.46 23.53
N ALA A 87 -12.99 -3.81 22.40
CA ALA A 87 -12.39 -4.15 21.12
C ALA A 87 -10.86 -3.97 21.13
N THR A 88 -10.36 -2.92 21.80
CA THR A 88 -8.92 -2.65 21.95
C THR A 88 -8.25 -3.72 22.80
N VAL A 89 -8.85 -4.11 23.93
CA VAL A 89 -8.35 -5.21 24.77
C VAL A 89 -8.33 -6.52 23.98
N PHE A 90 -9.43 -6.84 23.28
CA PHE A 90 -9.51 -8.03 22.45
C PHE A 90 -8.48 -8.01 21.31
N GLY A 91 -8.32 -6.87 20.63
CA GLY A 91 -7.33 -6.68 19.58
C GLY A 91 -5.90 -6.88 20.09
N TYR A 92 -5.59 -6.38 21.29
CA TYR A 92 -4.29 -6.59 21.94
C TYR A 92 -4.06 -8.08 22.27
N LEU A 93 -5.08 -8.79 22.76
CA LEU A 93 -5.00 -10.24 22.98
C LEU A 93 -4.78 -11.00 21.67
N CYS A 94 -5.46 -10.63 20.58
CA CYS A 94 -5.24 -11.21 19.25
C CYS A 94 -3.83 -10.93 18.72
N TYR A 95 -3.29 -9.73 18.98
CA TYR A 95 -1.94 -9.35 18.58
C TYR A 95 -0.86 -10.19 19.27
N ILE A 96 -1.01 -10.41 20.59
CA ILE A 96 -0.10 -11.26 21.38
C ILE A 96 -0.29 -12.75 21.07
N GLY A 97 -1.51 -13.17 20.73
CA GLY A 97 -1.85 -14.57 20.49
C GLY A 97 -1.75 -15.42 21.76
N LYS A 98 -1.30 -16.67 21.64
CA LYS A 98 -1.23 -17.63 22.77
C LYS A 98 -0.05 -17.42 23.74
N LYS A 99 0.83 -16.44 23.50
CA LYS A 99 2.02 -16.18 24.32
C LYS A 99 1.75 -15.10 25.37
N ILE A 100 0.82 -15.36 26.28
CA ILE A 100 0.51 -14.43 27.37
C ILE A 100 1.54 -14.64 28.49
N ASN A 101 2.62 -13.86 28.45
CA ASN A 101 3.57 -13.73 29.55
C ASN A 101 3.47 -12.33 30.16
N LEU A 102 3.45 -12.25 31.49
CA LEU A 102 3.35 -10.99 32.22
C LEU A 102 4.54 -10.05 31.91
N SER A 103 5.73 -10.63 31.71
CA SER A 103 6.93 -9.88 31.32
C SER A 103 6.77 -9.14 29.99
N THR A 104 6.16 -9.79 28.99
CA THR A 104 5.88 -9.18 27.68
C THR A 104 4.87 -8.05 27.78
N CYS A 105 3.88 -8.14 28.68
CA CYS A 105 2.93 -7.04 28.91
C CYS A 105 3.60 -5.82 29.57
N ILE A 106 4.52 -6.04 30.52
CA ILE A 106 5.29 -4.96 31.15
C ILE A 106 6.26 -4.32 30.15
N GLU A 107 6.87 -5.11 29.27
CA GLU A 107 7.77 -4.60 28.23
C GLU A 107 7.02 -3.78 27.17
N ASN A 108 5.84 -4.25 26.74
CA ASN A 108 4.97 -3.51 25.83
C ASN A 108 4.44 -2.22 26.46
N SER A 109 4.03 -2.25 27.74
CA SER A 109 3.55 -1.05 28.43
C SER A 109 4.68 -0.04 28.65
N ARG A 110 5.89 -0.50 28.99
CA ARG A 110 7.09 0.35 29.09
C ARG A 110 7.44 0.98 27.75
N THR A 111 7.41 0.21 26.67
CA THR A 111 7.64 0.72 25.31
C THR A 111 6.56 1.73 24.91
N GLY A 112 5.29 1.47 25.22
CA GLY A 112 4.19 2.41 24.96
C GLY A 112 4.33 3.72 25.72
N ILE A 113 4.67 3.67 27.02
CA ILE A 113 4.94 4.86 27.83
C ILE A 113 6.15 5.62 27.30
N CYS A 114 7.24 4.92 26.95
CA CYS A 114 8.41 5.55 26.33
C CYS A 114 8.04 6.23 25.01
N VAL A 115 7.28 5.59 24.13
CA VAL A 115 6.83 6.18 22.86
C VAL A 115 5.93 7.40 23.10
N LEU A 116 5.05 7.39 24.09
CA LEU A 116 4.21 8.56 24.42
C LEU A 116 5.04 9.73 24.99
N VAL A 117 5.96 9.45 25.92
CA VAL A 117 6.81 10.47 26.54
C VAL A 117 7.81 11.05 25.53
N PHE A 118 8.52 10.18 24.80
CA PHE A 118 9.44 10.61 23.75
C PHE A 118 8.70 11.26 22.58
N GLY A 119 7.52 10.76 22.21
CA GLY A 119 6.70 11.35 21.16
C GLY A 119 6.17 12.74 21.51
N TYR A 120 5.86 12.99 22.78
CA TYR A 120 5.49 14.32 23.26
C TYR A 120 6.69 15.28 23.26
N ILE A 121 7.84 14.85 23.81
CA ILE A 121 9.05 15.68 23.90
C ILE A 121 9.63 15.98 22.50
N PHE A 122 9.60 15.00 21.62
CA PHE A 122 10.12 15.10 20.25
C PHE A 122 9.02 15.34 19.21
N SER A 123 7.82 15.78 19.61
CA SER A 123 6.73 16.07 18.66
C SER A 123 7.17 16.98 17.49
N PRO A 124 7.99 18.03 17.69
CA PRO A 124 8.50 18.85 16.58
C PRO A 124 9.46 18.10 15.63
N LEU A 125 10.25 17.16 16.16
CA LEU A 125 11.22 16.36 15.40
C LEU A 125 10.55 15.16 14.70
N LEU A 126 9.53 14.56 15.33
CA LEU A 126 8.67 13.58 14.70
C LEU A 126 7.86 14.22 13.59
N HIS A 127 7.39 15.47 13.71
CA HIS A 127 6.72 16.13 12.58
C HIS A 127 7.63 16.24 11.34
N THR A 128 8.95 16.41 11.53
CA THR A 128 9.92 16.43 10.42
C THR A 128 10.35 15.04 9.92
N LEU A 129 10.20 13.99 10.72
CA LEU A 129 10.58 12.60 10.37
C LEU A 129 9.39 11.73 9.96
N THR A 130 8.18 12.13 10.35
CA THR A 130 6.92 11.42 10.13
C THR A 130 6.27 12.00 8.89
N ASP A 131 6.87 11.71 7.73
CA ASP A 131 6.26 11.90 6.41
C ASP A 131 5.14 10.86 6.18
N THR A 132 4.27 10.61 7.17
CA THR A 132 3.05 9.81 6.97
C THR A 132 1.87 10.74 6.75
N ILE A 133 1.88 11.36 5.56
CA ILE A 133 0.81 12.23 5.05
C ILE A 133 -0.58 11.59 5.26
N SER A 134 -0.68 10.25 5.14
CA SER A 134 -1.93 9.49 5.29
C SER A 134 -2.51 9.49 6.70
N LEU A 135 -1.71 9.26 7.74
CA LEU A 135 -2.20 9.22 9.12
C LEU A 135 -2.59 10.62 9.61
N ASN A 136 -1.77 11.62 9.28
CA ASN A 136 -2.06 13.02 9.60
C ASN A 136 -3.36 13.49 8.91
N ALA A 137 -3.57 13.12 7.63
CA ALA A 137 -4.81 13.43 6.91
C ALA A 137 -6.03 12.73 7.54
N ALA A 138 -5.90 11.47 7.95
CA ALA A 138 -6.98 10.73 8.60
C ALA A 138 -7.38 11.36 9.94
N ILE A 139 -6.40 11.71 10.79
CA ILE A 139 -6.65 12.39 12.08
C ILE A 139 -7.25 13.78 11.84
N PHE A 140 -6.74 14.55 10.88
CA PHE A 140 -7.32 15.85 10.54
C PHE A 140 -8.78 15.72 10.09
N GLY A 141 -9.09 14.73 9.24
CA GLY A 141 -10.46 14.41 8.85
C GLY A 141 -11.35 14.07 10.04
N ALA A 142 -10.85 13.27 10.98
CA ALA A 142 -11.57 12.95 12.22
C ALA A 142 -11.81 14.18 13.11
N ILE A 143 -10.84 15.09 13.21
CA ILE A 143 -10.99 16.37 13.94
C ILE A 143 -12.07 17.25 13.27
N CYS A 144 -12.07 17.34 11.94
CA CYS A 144 -13.09 18.07 11.19
C CYS A 144 -14.50 17.46 11.36
N LEU A 145 -14.61 16.14 11.50
CA LEU A 145 -15.87 15.48 11.83
C LEU A 145 -16.27 15.75 13.29
N ALA A 146 -15.33 15.63 14.22
CA ALA A 146 -15.55 15.85 15.64
C ALA A 146 -16.04 17.27 15.96
N SER A 147 -15.63 18.28 15.20
CA SER A 147 -16.10 19.67 15.38
C SER A 147 -17.59 19.86 15.11
N ARG A 148 -18.24 18.91 14.42
CA ARG A 148 -19.69 18.91 14.16
C ARG A 148 -20.50 18.28 15.29
N LEU A 149 -19.86 17.67 16.28
CA LEU A 149 -20.54 17.07 17.43
C LEU A 149 -20.81 18.13 18.50
N SER A 150 -21.98 18.06 19.13
CA SER A 150 -22.47 19.09 20.07
C SER A 150 -21.79 19.06 21.45
N SER A 151 -21.17 17.94 21.83
CA SER A 151 -20.61 17.75 23.16
C SER A 151 -19.14 17.31 23.10
N SER A 152 -18.32 17.87 23.98
CA SER A 152 -16.90 17.52 24.13
C SER A 152 -16.67 16.02 24.36
N PHE A 153 -17.57 15.34 25.09
CA PHE A 153 -17.47 13.89 25.28
C PHE A 153 -17.68 13.09 23.99
N HIS A 154 -18.59 13.51 23.10
CA HIS A 154 -18.78 12.84 21.81
C HIS A 154 -17.54 13.01 20.93
N ALA A 155 -16.97 14.22 20.90
CA ALA A 155 -15.75 14.52 20.16
C ALA A 155 -14.56 13.69 20.68
N PHE A 156 -14.40 13.59 22.00
CA PHE A 156 -13.38 12.75 22.63
C PHE A 156 -13.49 11.30 22.19
N VAL A 157 -14.67 10.69 22.32
CA VAL A 157 -14.90 9.29 21.93
C VAL A 157 -14.61 9.06 20.44
N LEU A 158 -15.02 9.97 19.57
CA LEU A 158 -14.75 9.86 18.14
C LEU A 158 -13.24 9.95 17.82
N LEU A 159 -12.50 10.84 18.49
CA LEU A 159 -11.07 10.98 18.30
C LEU A 159 -10.29 9.77 18.85
N THR A 160 -10.74 9.19 19.97
CA THR A 160 -10.21 7.91 20.47
C THR A 160 -10.43 6.81 19.42
N MET A 161 -11.64 6.69 18.87
CA MET A 161 -11.93 5.71 17.80
C MET A 161 -11.09 5.93 16.55
N SER A 162 -10.86 7.18 16.15
CA SER A 162 -9.97 7.50 15.03
C SER A 162 -8.56 6.96 15.25
N SER A 163 -8.02 7.11 16.46
CA SER A 163 -6.69 6.58 16.79
C SER A 163 -6.66 5.04 16.76
N GLU A 164 -7.71 4.38 17.24
CA GLU A 164 -7.84 2.92 17.18
C GLU A 164 -7.91 2.42 15.73
N PHE A 165 -8.71 3.04 14.87
CA PHE A 165 -8.91 2.59 13.49
C PHE A 165 -7.74 2.90 12.56
N PHE A 166 -7.12 4.07 12.70
CA PHE A 166 -6.11 4.55 11.73
C PHE A 166 -4.67 4.38 12.20
N ALA A 167 -4.41 4.32 13.51
CA ALA A 167 -3.06 4.06 14.03
C ALA A 167 -2.90 2.60 14.45
N LEU A 168 -3.77 2.08 15.32
CA LEU A 168 -3.63 0.71 15.84
C LEU A 168 -4.17 -0.36 14.87
N GLY A 169 -5.24 -0.04 14.15
CA GLY A 169 -5.90 -0.92 13.19
C GLY A 169 -4.95 -1.51 12.16
N PRO A 170 -4.18 -0.71 11.39
CA PRO A 170 -3.26 -1.23 10.38
C PRO A 170 -2.21 -2.19 10.95
N ILE A 171 -1.69 -1.91 12.15
CA ILE A 171 -0.69 -2.75 12.84
C ILE A 171 -1.29 -4.11 13.19
N LEU A 172 -2.52 -4.12 13.75
CA LEU A 172 -3.22 -5.36 14.07
C LEU A 172 -3.51 -6.16 12.80
N VAL A 173 -4.01 -5.49 11.76
CA VAL A 173 -4.40 -6.09 10.49
C VAL A 173 -3.20 -6.73 9.81
N GLU A 174 -2.03 -6.08 9.79
CA GLU A 174 -0.81 -6.67 9.22
C GLU A 174 -0.47 -8.03 9.85
N ARG A 175 -0.71 -8.16 11.15
CA ARG A 175 -0.45 -9.40 11.89
C ARG A 175 -1.47 -10.51 11.62
N ILE A 176 -2.76 -10.17 11.58
CA ILE A 176 -3.86 -11.15 11.46
C ILE A 176 -4.38 -11.31 10.02
N TRP A 177 -3.76 -10.64 9.05
CA TRP A 177 -4.29 -10.48 7.71
C TRP A 177 -4.64 -11.81 7.05
N THR A 178 -5.92 -11.95 6.70
CA THR A 178 -6.40 -12.96 5.76
C THR A 178 -7.43 -12.33 4.84
N PRO A 179 -7.45 -12.66 3.53
CA PRO A 179 -8.40 -12.06 2.58
C PRO A 179 -9.87 -12.36 2.94
N TYR A 180 -10.12 -13.42 3.71
CA TYR A 180 -11.45 -13.77 4.20
C TYR A 180 -12.03 -12.73 5.17
N LEU A 181 -11.21 -11.88 5.81
CA LEU A 181 -11.67 -10.81 6.71
C LEU A 181 -12.47 -9.72 5.98
N VAL A 182 -12.33 -9.60 4.65
CA VAL A 182 -13.08 -8.61 3.86
C VAL A 182 -14.58 -8.91 3.85
N ILE A 183 -14.96 -10.18 3.81
CA ILE A 183 -16.36 -10.61 3.73
C ILE A 183 -17.16 -10.18 4.97
N PRO A 184 -16.78 -10.55 6.22
CA PRO A 184 -17.51 -10.12 7.41
C PRO A 184 -17.50 -8.60 7.58
N ALA A 185 -16.37 -7.92 7.31
CA ALA A 185 -16.30 -6.45 7.37
C ALA A 185 -17.27 -5.80 6.36
N GLY A 186 -17.33 -6.33 5.14
CA GLY A 186 -18.26 -5.90 4.10
C GLY A 186 -19.73 -6.10 4.47
N ILE A 187 -20.08 -7.25 5.05
CA ILE A 187 -21.44 -7.56 5.51
C ILE A 187 -21.87 -6.61 6.62
N VAL A 188 -21.01 -6.40 7.63
CA VAL A 188 -21.30 -5.51 8.77
C VAL A 188 -21.53 -4.08 8.29
N CYS A 189 -20.65 -3.55 7.42
CA CYS A 189 -20.84 -2.20 6.87
C CYS A 189 -22.12 -2.12 6.03
N SER A 190 -22.41 -3.11 5.19
CA SER A 190 -23.61 -3.14 4.36
C SER A 190 -24.89 -3.13 5.19
N TYR A 191 -24.92 -3.88 6.30
CA TYR A 191 -26.06 -3.90 7.22
C TYR A 191 -26.35 -2.52 7.82
N PHE A 192 -25.32 -1.84 8.35
CA PHE A 192 -25.52 -0.51 8.93
C PHE A 192 -25.82 0.56 7.88
N LEU A 193 -25.19 0.50 6.70
CA LEU A 193 -25.51 1.42 5.60
C LEU A 193 -26.95 1.24 5.10
N TYR A 194 -27.46 0.02 5.06
CA TYR A 194 -28.86 -0.25 4.73
C TYR A 194 -29.82 0.45 5.71
N GLN A 195 -29.49 0.48 7.00
CA GLN A 195 -30.30 1.18 8.01
C GLN A 195 -30.26 2.71 7.86
N ILE A 196 -29.19 3.26 7.31
CA ILE A 196 -29.03 4.70 7.11
C ILE A 196 -29.74 5.14 5.82
N SER A 197 -29.37 4.54 4.68
CA SER A 197 -29.90 4.94 3.38
C SER A 197 -29.54 3.93 2.29
N THR A 198 -30.53 3.52 1.50
CA THR A 198 -30.35 2.65 0.32
C THR A 198 -29.36 3.20 -0.73
N PRO A 199 -29.39 4.49 -1.15
CA PRO A 199 -28.41 4.99 -2.11
C PRO A 199 -26.97 4.91 -1.59
N ILE A 200 -26.73 5.19 -0.30
CA ILE A 200 -25.38 5.08 0.28
C ILE A 200 -24.89 3.64 0.23
N LEU A 201 -25.76 2.68 0.58
CA LEU A 201 -25.44 1.25 0.43
C LEU A 201 -25.06 0.91 -1.02
N VAL A 202 -25.85 1.34 -2.01
CA VAL A 202 -25.57 1.05 -3.43
C VAL A 202 -24.22 1.64 -3.85
N THR A 203 -23.89 2.87 -3.44
CA THR A 203 -22.57 3.46 -3.74
C THR A 203 -21.42 2.67 -3.11
N TYR A 204 -21.60 2.18 -1.88
CA TYR A 204 -20.62 1.34 -1.20
C TYR A 204 -20.44 -0.02 -1.89
N LEU A 205 -21.52 -0.68 -2.30
CA LEU A 205 -21.44 -1.95 -3.04
C LEU A 205 -20.72 -1.78 -4.39
N TRP A 206 -21.00 -0.69 -5.09
CA TRP A 206 -20.26 -0.34 -6.31
C TRP A 206 -18.77 -0.12 -6.04
N PHE A 207 -18.43 0.57 -4.96
CA PHE A 207 -17.04 0.76 -4.55
C PHE A 207 -16.34 -0.58 -4.25
N LEU A 208 -17.01 -1.51 -3.54
CA LEU A 208 -16.47 -2.84 -3.26
C LEU A 208 -16.23 -3.66 -4.54
N ILE A 209 -17.18 -3.64 -5.48
CA ILE A 209 -17.08 -4.33 -6.77
C ILE A 209 -15.95 -3.72 -7.60
N PHE A 210 -15.89 -2.39 -7.67
CA PHE A 210 -14.86 -1.67 -8.40
C PHE A 210 -13.47 -2.03 -7.89
N LEU A 211 -13.24 -1.99 -6.58
CA LEU A 211 -11.92 -2.28 -6.03
C LEU A 211 -11.54 -3.77 -6.03
N ASN A 212 -12.49 -4.72 -5.87
CA ASN A 212 -12.14 -6.14 -5.88
C ASN A 212 -12.06 -6.76 -7.28
N ILE A 213 -12.73 -6.19 -8.28
CA ILE A 213 -12.85 -6.79 -9.61
C ILE A 213 -12.25 -5.87 -10.67
N VAL A 214 -12.76 -4.65 -10.78
CA VAL A 214 -12.39 -3.74 -11.87
C VAL A 214 -10.92 -3.31 -11.74
N CYS A 215 -10.48 -2.93 -10.55
CA CYS A 215 -9.10 -2.49 -10.32
C CYS A 215 -8.08 -3.62 -10.55
N PRO A 216 -8.25 -4.85 -10.01
CA PRO A 216 -7.39 -5.99 -10.34
C PRO A 216 -7.40 -6.36 -11.82
N TYR A 217 -8.55 -6.25 -12.49
CA TYR A 217 -8.65 -6.50 -13.93
C TYR A 217 -7.84 -5.48 -14.74
N ILE A 218 -8.00 -4.19 -14.44
CA ILE A 218 -7.23 -3.11 -15.08
C ILE A 218 -5.73 -3.32 -14.80
N PHE A 219 -5.36 -3.61 -13.56
CA PHE A 219 -3.98 -3.86 -13.16
C PHE A 219 -3.38 -5.04 -13.93
N TRP A 220 -4.09 -6.17 -13.99
CA TRP A 220 -3.65 -7.36 -14.73
C TRP A 220 -3.47 -7.08 -16.22
N LYS A 221 -4.42 -6.39 -16.86
CA LYS A 221 -4.31 -6.01 -18.27
C LYS A 221 -3.14 -5.05 -18.53
N GLN A 222 -2.92 -4.07 -17.65
CA GLN A 222 -1.85 -3.09 -17.81
C GLN A 222 -0.44 -3.64 -17.55
N GLN A 223 -0.31 -4.85 -16.98
CA GLN A 223 1.00 -5.51 -16.84
C GLN A 223 1.64 -5.86 -18.19
N GLU A 224 0.83 -6.08 -19.23
CA GLU A 224 1.34 -6.35 -20.58
C GLU A 224 2.17 -5.18 -21.12
N ASN A 225 1.76 -3.95 -20.80
CA ASN A 225 2.45 -2.73 -21.21
C ASN A 225 3.77 -2.47 -20.47
N LYS A 226 4.08 -3.26 -19.42
CA LYS A 226 5.34 -3.11 -18.67
C LYS A 226 6.47 -4.01 -19.17
N LYS A 227 6.21 -4.87 -20.16
CA LYS A 227 7.22 -5.77 -20.74
C LYS A 227 8.29 -5.00 -21.52
N THR A 228 7.90 -3.89 -22.13
CA THR A 228 8.79 -3.01 -22.89
C THR A 228 8.98 -1.70 -22.12
N ILE A 229 10.22 -1.25 -21.98
CA ILE A 229 10.50 0.09 -21.46
C ILE A 229 10.19 1.03 -22.63
N PHE A 230 9.40 2.08 -22.40
CA PHE A 230 9.21 3.13 -23.39
C PHE A 230 9.87 4.38 -22.81
N GLY A 231 11.15 4.58 -23.14
CA GLY A 231 11.82 5.86 -22.94
C GLY A 231 11.41 6.87 -24.00
N PRO A 232 11.70 8.18 -23.83
CA PRO A 232 11.53 9.18 -24.88
C PRO A 232 12.58 9.05 -26.01
N TRP A 233 13.41 8.01 -25.99
CA TRP A 233 14.46 7.71 -26.94
C TRP A 233 14.07 6.44 -27.71
N ASP A 234 14.32 6.39 -29.01
CA ASP A 234 14.13 5.16 -29.79
C ASP A 234 15.00 4.05 -29.20
N GLU A 235 14.35 3.01 -28.66
CA GLU A 235 15.06 1.82 -28.21
C GLU A 235 15.51 1.01 -29.42
N ALA A 236 16.73 0.47 -29.35
CA ALA A 236 17.23 -0.41 -30.38
C ALA A 236 16.39 -1.70 -30.40
N ILE A 237 15.65 -1.89 -31.48
CA ILE A 237 14.82 -3.08 -31.71
C ILE A 237 15.76 -4.22 -32.07
N VAL A 238 15.74 -5.31 -31.31
CA VAL A 238 16.43 -6.54 -31.71
C VAL A 238 15.52 -7.24 -32.71
N ASP A 239 15.83 -7.15 -33.99
CA ASP A 239 15.23 -8.04 -34.98
C ASP A 239 15.61 -9.47 -34.60
N GLU A 240 14.62 -10.37 -34.46
CA GLU A 240 14.89 -11.79 -34.31
C GLU A 240 15.71 -12.23 -35.53
N ILE A 241 16.98 -12.58 -35.30
CA ILE A 241 17.86 -13.06 -36.36
C ILE A 241 17.29 -14.40 -36.85
N ASP A 242 16.53 -14.35 -37.95
CA ASP A 242 16.11 -15.50 -38.74
C ASP A 242 17.39 -16.18 -39.28
N VAL A 243 17.96 -17.12 -38.51
CA VAL A 243 19.18 -17.87 -38.88
C VAL A 243 19.07 -18.48 -40.29
N ASN A 244 17.85 -18.82 -40.73
CA ASN A 244 17.56 -19.37 -42.05
C ASN A 244 17.58 -18.35 -43.21
N LYS A 245 17.47 -17.03 -42.95
CA LYS A 245 17.53 -16.00 -44.00
C LYS A 245 18.96 -15.59 -44.32
N ASP A 246 19.83 -15.55 -43.32
CA ASP A 246 21.22 -15.12 -43.51
C ASP A 246 22.07 -16.19 -44.18
N GLU A 247 21.74 -17.48 -43.98
CA GLU A 247 22.36 -18.59 -44.71
C GLU A 247 22.03 -18.58 -46.22
N LYS A 248 20.89 -17.98 -46.61
CA LYS A 248 20.51 -17.78 -48.01
C LYS A 248 21.13 -16.54 -48.66
N ARG A 249 21.69 -15.60 -47.89
CA ARG A 249 22.42 -14.45 -48.44
C ARG A 249 23.89 -14.75 -48.70
N LEU A 250 24.40 -15.86 -48.16
CA LEU A 250 25.79 -16.29 -48.27
C LEU A 250 26.00 -17.40 -49.33
N ASN A 251 24.95 -17.80 -50.04
CA ASN A 251 24.98 -18.69 -51.21
C ASN A 251 24.44 -17.96 -52.44
#